data_AF-A0A133P8S3-F1
#
_entry.id   AF-A0A133P8S3-F1
#
_cell.length_a   1.000
_cell.length_b   1.000
_cell.length_c   1.000
_cell.angle_alpha   90.00
_cell.angle_beta   90.00
_cell.angle_gamma   90.00
#
_symmetry.space_group_name_H-M   'P 1'
#
loop_
_entity.id
_entity.type
_entity.pdbx_description
1 polymer ?
#
loop_
_entity_poly.entity_id
_entity_poly.type
_entity_poly.pdbx_seq_one_letter_code
_entity_poly.pdbx_strand_id
1 'polypeptide(L)'
;MIGVKMRGNNQKNSNIIIKTCIFMSLIIFLLCFIVILCIAFSSDDTYEIENNGERYGKSEFYKYKDKIYVLVIGSGMLEVEGVDIPTFKVFDKDKEDERENVGFDKNRIYFGNIAVSDLDTDKLYYVGNNYYSDGTNSYFCSTSPKSNEELSAGSAIIQNISHFFFKTREPQYYFYPYKKLETNKRLKRIEELRNFATNGEEVYNAGEKLANADINTIKK
;
A
#
# COMPACT_ATOMS: atom_id res chain seq x y z
N MET A 1 12.88 -75.63 -3.64
CA MET A 1 13.41 -74.31 -4.04
C MET A 1 12.36 -73.29 -4.51
N ILE A 2 11.09 -73.67 -4.70
CA ILE A 2 10.04 -72.80 -5.27
C ILE A 2 9.41 -71.84 -4.22
N GLY A 3 9.31 -72.26 -2.95
CA GLY A 3 8.70 -71.44 -1.87
C GLY A 3 9.52 -70.21 -1.43
N VAL A 4 10.85 -70.25 -1.53
CA VAL A 4 11.72 -69.12 -1.16
C VAL A 4 11.65 -67.99 -2.21
N LYS A 5 11.53 -68.36 -3.50
CA LYS A 5 11.42 -67.40 -4.62
C LYS A 5 10.07 -66.68 -4.64
N MET A 6 8.98 -67.37 -4.30
CA MET A 6 7.64 -66.74 -4.14
C MET A 6 7.56 -65.81 -2.93
N ARG A 7 8.14 -66.19 -1.78
CA ARG A 7 8.14 -65.37 -0.56
C ARG A 7 8.96 -64.07 -0.72
N GLY A 8 10.10 -64.12 -1.43
CA GLY A 8 10.90 -62.95 -1.76
C GLY A 8 10.22 -61.96 -2.72
N ASN A 9 9.47 -62.45 -3.72
CA ASN A 9 8.69 -61.59 -4.62
C ASN A 9 7.51 -60.90 -3.92
N ASN A 10 6.78 -61.61 -3.06
CA ASN A 10 5.66 -61.03 -2.31
C ASN A 10 6.11 -59.97 -1.30
N GLN A 11 7.24 -60.20 -0.61
CA GLN A 11 7.81 -59.22 0.31
C GLN A 11 8.36 -57.98 -0.42
N LYS A 12 8.96 -58.16 -1.61
CA LYS A 12 9.40 -57.06 -2.47
C LYS A 12 8.22 -56.23 -2.99
N ASN A 13 7.13 -56.87 -3.41
CA ASN A 13 5.91 -56.19 -3.85
C ASN A 13 5.22 -55.44 -2.71
N SER A 14 5.16 -56.03 -1.50
CA SER A 14 4.61 -55.37 -0.31
C SER A 14 5.41 -54.12 0.08
N ASN A 15 6.75 -54.18 0.04
CA ASN A 15 7.60 -53.02 0.29
C ASN A 15 7.42 -51.89 -0.75
N ILE A 16 7.16 -52.23 -2.02
CA ILE A 16 6.87 -51.24 -3.06
C ILE A 16 5.52 -50.57 -2.76
N ILE A 17 4.47 -51.34 -2.45
CA ILE A 17 3.14 -50.81 -2.14
C ILE A 17 3.19 -49.89 -0.92
N ILE A 18 3.87 -50.28 0.17
CA ILE A 18 4.02 -49.45 1.37
C ILE A 18 4.72 -48.13 1.05
N LYS A 19 5.82 -48.16 0.29
CA LYS A 19 6.53 -46.94 -0.14
C LYS A 19 5.65 -46.04 -1.01
N THR A 20 4.88 -46.62 -1.93
CA THR A 20 3.92 -45.88 -2.76
C THR A 20 2.80 -45.26 -1.91
N CYS A 21 2.25 -45.98 -0.94
CA CYS A 21 1.23 -45.44 -0.02
C CYS A 21 1.78 -44.29 0.82
N ILE A 22 2.99 -44.41 1.37
CA ILE A 22 3.65 -43.32 2.12
C ILE A 22 3.84 -42.10 1.21
N PHE A 23 4.36 -42.30 0.00
CA PHE A 23 4.58 -41.22 -0.96
C PHE A 23 3.27 -40.52 -1.35
N MET A 24 2.21 -41.28 -1.64
CA MET A 24 0.88 -40.71 -1.93
C MET A 24 0.31 -39.96 -0.73
N SER A 25 0.47 -40.48 0.49
CA SER A 25 0.03 -39.79 1.71
C SER A 25 0.77 -38.47 1.93
N LEU A 26 2.08 -38.41 1.61
CA LEU A 26 2.88 -37.20 1.69
C LEU A 26 2.43 -36.16 0.66
N ILE A 27 2.11 -36.59 -0.57
CA ILE A 27 1.56 -35.69 -1.61
C ILE A 27 0.22 -35.12 -1.17
N ILE A 28 -0.69 -35.95 -0.67
CA ILE A 28 -2.01 -35.50 -0.22
C ILE A 28 -1.85 -34.51 0.94
N PHE A 29 -0.98 -34.81 1.90
CA PHE A 29 -0.66 -33.90 3.00
C PHE A 29 -0.14 -32.56 2.48
N LEU A 30 0.80 -32.57 1.52
CA LEU A 30 1.35 -31.36 0.93
C LEU A 30 0.26 -30.55 0.19
N LEU A 31 -0.62 -31.20 -0.56
CA LEU A 31 -1.74 -30.55 -1.23
C LEU A 31 -2.70 -29.91 -0.23
N CYS A 32 -3.09 -30.63 0.82
CA CYS A 32 -3.92 -30.08 1.90
C CYS A 32 -3.24 -28.90 2.58
N PHE A 33 -1.94 -29.00 2.83
CA PHE A 33 -1.15 -27.92 3.42
C PHE A 33 -1.11 -26.68 2.52
N ILE A 34 -0.94 -26.85 1.21
CA ILE A 34 -1.00 -25.74 0.24
C ILE A 34 -2.38 -25.08 0.26
N VAL A 35 -3.48 -25.84 0.28
CA VAL A 35 -4.84 -25.28 0.35
C VAL A 35 -5.05 -24.49 1.64
N ILE A 36 -4.59 -25.01 2.78
CA ILE A 36 -4.66 -24.29 4.06
C ILE A 36 -3.87 -22.99 3.98
N LEU A 37 -2.66 -23.01 3.43
CA LEU A 37 -1.88 -21.79 3.20
C LEU A 37 -2.63 -20.81 2.29
N CYS A 38 -3.19 -21.26 1.17
CA CYS A 38 -3.96 -20.40 0.27
C CYS A 38 -5.12 -19.70 0.98
N ILE A 39 -5.88 -20.41 1.81
CA ILE A 39 -6.97 -19.81 2.60
C ILE A 39 -6.40 -18.80 3.62
N ALA A 40 -5.31 -19.16 4.28
CA ALA A 40 -4.71 -18.33 5.32
C ALA A 40 -4.00 -17.07 4.78
N PHE A 41 -3.60 -17.07 3.50
CA PHE A 41 -3.13 -15.90 2.74
C PHE A 41 -4.27 -15.13 2.05
N SER A 42 -5.51 -15.63 2.07
CA SER A 42 -6.67 -15.07 1.37
C SER A 42 -7.57 -14.22 2.27
N SER A 43 -7.19 -13.93 3.52
CA SER A 43 -7.97 -13.03 4.37
C SER A 43 -7.90 -11.61 3.79
N ASP A 44 -8.91 -11.27 3.00
CA ASP A 44 -9.08 -9.92 2.48
C ASP A 44 -9.79 -9.08 3.53
N ASP A 45 -8.99 -8.51 4.45
CA ASP A 45 -9.48 -7.60 5.48
C ASP A 45 -10.20 -6.39 4.86
N THR A 46 -10.01 -6.11 3.56
CA THR A 46 -10.69 -5.04 2.81
C THR A 46 -12.20 -5.13 2.95
N TYR A 47 -12.83 -6.27 2.64
CA TYR A 47 -14.29 -6.38 2.68
C TYR A 47 -14.83 -6.20 4.11
N GLU A 48 -14.12 -6.74 5.11
CA GLU A 48 -14.52 -6.59 6.51
C GLU A 48 -14.42 -5.14 6.97
N ILE A 49 -13.34 -4.44 6.62
CA ILE A 49 -13.08 -3.04 6.97
C ILE A 49 -14.03 -2.10 6.22
N GLU A 50 -14.29 -2.30 4.93
CA GLU A 50 -15.20 -1.45 4.15
C GLU A 50 -16.63 -1.50 4.70
N ASN A 51 -17.10 -2.67 5.16
CA ASN A 51 -18.46 -2.84 5.64
C ASN A 51 -18.65 -2.52 7.14
N ASN A 52 -17.60 -2.71 7.96
CA ASN A 52 -17.71 -2.60 9.41
C ASN A 52 -16.83 -1.48 10.01
N GLY A 53 -15.94 -0.88 9.22
CA GLY A 53 -15.08 0.23 9.62
C GLY A 53 -15.79 1.58 9.54
N GLU A 54 -15.30 2.53 10.34
CA GLU A 54 -15.77 3.91 10.32
C GLU A 54 -14.93 4.71 9.30
N ARG A 55 -15.54 5.09 8.18
CA ARG A 55 -14.88 5.91 7.16
C ARG A 55 -14.68 7.35 7.64
N TYR A 56 -13.49 7.91 7.45
CA TYR A 56 -13.20 9.32 7.72
C TYR A 56 -13.81 10.21 6.64
N GLY A 57 -15.04 10.67 6.87
CA GLY A 57 -15.78 11.50 5.92
C GLY A 57 -15.90 10.80 4.56
N LYS A 58 -15.44 11.48 3.51
CA LYS A 58 -15.44 10.98 2.13
C LYS A 58 -14.02 10.62 1.62
N SER A 59 -13.06 10.45 2.53
CA SER A 59 -11.66 10.07 2.23
C SER A 59 -11.50 8.57 2.03
N GLU A 60 -10.33 8.08 1.62
CA GLU A 60 -10.03 6.64 1.52
C GLU A 60 -9.66 6.00 2.88
N PHE A 61 -9.68 6.77 3.98
CA PHE A 61 -9.28 6.28 5.30
C PHE A 61 -10.45 5.72 6.12
N TYR A 62 -10.18 4.67 6.87
CA TYR A 62 -11.11 3.97 7.74
C TYR A 62 -10.49 3.74 9.11
N LYS A 63 -11.28 3.90 10.18
CA LYS A 63 -10.95 3.42 11.52
C LYS A 63 -11.58 2.05 11.73
N TYR A 64 -10.77 1.09 12.15
CA TYR A 64 -11.25 -0.26 12.43
C TYR A 64 -10.37 -0.93 13.49
N LYS A 65 -10.98 -1.57 14.51
CA LYS A 65 -10.28 -2.28 15.61
C LYS A 65 -9.06 -1.51 16.17
N ASP A 66 -9.26 -0.23 16.52
CA ASP A 66 -8.21 0.68 17.05
C ASP A 66 -6.99 0.87 16.14
N LYS A 67 -7.19 0.78 14.83
CA LYS A 67 -6.21 1.08 13.79
C LYS A 67 -6.80 1.97 12.71
N ILE A 68 -5.92 2.57 11.93
CA ILE A 68 -6.28 3.34 10.74
C ILE A 68 -5.85 2.54 9.51
N TYR A 69 -6.75 2.46 8.55
CA TYR A 69 -6.55 1.83 7.27
C TYR A 69 -6.81 2.82 6.16
N VAL A 70 -6.23 2.59 4.99
CA VAL A 70 -6.50 3.35 3.78
C VAL A 70 -6.71 2.41 2.61
N LEU A 71 -7.74 2.67 1.82
CA LEU A 71 -7.97 1.93 0.58
C LEU A 71 -6.95 2.37 -0.47
N VAL A 72 -6.19 1.40 -0.99
CA VAL A 72 -5.31 1.59 -2.15
C VAL A 72 -5.78 0.66 -3.26
N ILE A 73 -6.26 1.23 -4.36
CA ILE A 73 -6.69 0.45 -5.52
C ILE A 73 -5.53 -0.44 -5.99
N GLY A 74 -5.79 -1.75 -6.08
CA GLY A 74 -4.81 -2.77 -6.42
C GLY A 74 -4.12 -3.44 -5.21
N SER A 75 -4.20 -2.86 -4.01
CA SER A 75 -3.69 -3.49 -2.76
C SER A 75 -4.76 -3.73 -1.69
N GLY A 76 -5.95 -3.12 -1.80
CA GLY A 76 -6.99 -3.25 -0.77
C GLY A 76 -6.75 -2.29 0.42
N MET A 77 -7.23 -2.66 1.59
CA MET A 77 -7.04 -1.88 2.82
C MET A 77 -5.64 -2.09 3.40
N LEU A 78 -4.84 -1.05 3.40
CA LEU A 78 -3.51 -1.06 4.00
C LEU A 78 -3.54 -0.36 5.36
N GLU A 79 -2.96 -0.99 6.38
CA GLU A 79 -2.76 -0.35 7.69
C GLU A 79 -1.84 0.87 7.55
N VAL A 80 -2.24 1.97 8.17
CA VAL A 80 -1.47 3.20 8.31
C VAL A 80 -0.74 3.14 9.64
N GLU A 81 0.51 2.71 9.61
CA GLU A 81 1.29 2.47 10.82
C GLU A 81 1.68 3.77 11.55
N GLY A 82 1.71 3.70 12.89
CA GLY A 82 2.22 4.78 13.73
C GLY A 82 1.35 6.03 13.78
N VAL A 83 0.03 5.89 13.56
CA VAL A 83 -0.95 6.98 13.67
C VAL A 83 -1.31 7.28 15.12
N ASP A 84 -1.26 8.56 15.48
CA ASP A 84 -1.94 9.09 16.67
C ASP A 84 -3.44 9.21 16.38
N ILE A 85 -4.18 8.11 16.59
CA ILE A 85 -5.60 7.99 16.28
C ILE A 85 -6.46 9.12 16.86
N PRO A 86 -6.27 9.55 18.14
CA PRO A 86 -7.07 10.63 18.70
C PRO A 86 -6.95 11.97 17.96
N THR A 87 -5.83 12.21 17.28
CA THR A 87 -5.59 13.45 16.53
C THR A 87 -5.62 13.28 15.02
N PHE A 88 -5.85 12.06 14.52
CA PHE A 88 -5.93 11.77 13.10
C PHE A 88 -7.11 12.49 12.44
N LYS A 89 -6.83 13.12 11.31
CA LYS A 89 -7.74 13.94 10.53
C LYS A 89 -7.48 13.72 9.04
N VAL A 90 -8.48 14.04 8.25
CA VAL A 90 -8.39 14.14 6.79
C VAL A 90 -8.79 15.54 6.36
N PHE A 91 -8.39 15.95 5.17
CA PHE A 91 -8.84 17.22 4.63
C PHE A 91 -10.34 17.19 4.35
N ASP A 92 -10.99 18.34 4.57
CA ASP A 92 -12.39 18.55 4.23
C ASP A 92 -12.59 18.45 2.70
N LYS A 93 -13.35 17.43 2.27
CA LYS A 93 -13.62 17.13 0.86
C LYS A 93 -14.64 18.11 0.25
N ASP A 94 -15.44 18.80 1.04
CA ASP A 94 -16.44 19.73 0.51
C ASP A 94 -15.81 21.01 -0.09
N LYS A 95 -14.47 21.08 -0.13
CA LYS A 95 -13.69 22.21 -0.63
C LYS A 95 -12.86 21.91 -1.88
N GLU A 96 -12.75 20.66 -2.34
CA GLU A 96 -12.22 20.21 -3.65
C GLU A 96 -12.06 18.68 -3.66
N ASP A 97 -12.44 18.05 -4.77
CA ASP A 97 -12.06 16.66 -5.06
C ASP A 97 -10.53 16.57 -5.28
N GLU A 98 -9.91 15.42 -5.02
CA GLU A 98 -8.44 15.14 -5.07
C GLU A 98 -7.66 15.13 -3.73
N ARG A 99 -8.32 15.08 -2.56
CA ARG A 99 -7.65 14.96 -1.24
C ARG A 99 -7.87 13.63 -0.52
N GLU A 100 -8.52 12.68 -1.19
CA GLU A 100 -9.11 11.50 -0.56
C GLU A 100 -8.08 10.57 0.06
N ASN A 101 -6.88 10.52 -0.52
CA ASN A 101 -5.80 9.63 -0.12
C ASN A 101 -4.75 10.29 0.80
N VAL A 102 -5.06 11.47 1.38
CA VAL A 102 -4.15 12.16 2.30
C VAL A 102 -4.80 12.40 3.66
N GLY A 103 -4.17 11.85 4.70
CA GLY A 103 -4.53 12.01 6.10
C GLY A 103 -3.35 12.57 6.89
N PHE A 104 -3.58 13.05 8.11
CA PHE A 104 -2.53 13.56 8.98
C PHE A 104 -2.94 13.48 10.44
N ASP A 105 -1.96 13.38 11.32
CA ASP A 105 -2.14 13.51 12.77
C ASP A 105 -1.33 14.71 13.29
N LYS A 106 -1.23 14.87 14.61
CA LYS A 106 -0.46 15.98 15.21
C LYS A 106 1.06 15.91 14.95
N ASN A 107 1.58 14.79 14.46
CA ASN A 107 3.01 14.54 14.32
C ASN A 107 3.46 14.48 12.85
N ARG A 108 2.60 14.00 11.94
CA ARG A 108 2.99 13.68 10.57
C ARG A 108 1.80 13.62 9.60
N ILE A 109 2.12 13.71 8.32
CA ILE A 109 1.19 13.50 7.21
C ILE A 109 1.34 12.07 6.66
N TYR A 110 0.29 11.55 6.05
CA TYR A 110 0.21 10.24 5.44
C TYR A 110 -0.25 10.35 3.99
N PHE A 111 0.59 9.93 3.05
CA PHE A 111 0.28 9.78 1.64
C PHE A 111 -0.11 8.33 1.37
N GLY A 112 -1.41 8.05 1.34
CA GLY A 112 -1.90 6.70 1.57
C GLY A 112 -1.46 6.20 2.93
N ASN A 113 -0.78 5.05 2.95
CA ASN A 113 -0.27 4.44 4.18
C ASN A 113 1.20 4.81 4.48
N ILE A 114 1.79 5.74 3.73
CA ILE A 114 3.19 6.13 3.88
C ILE A 114 3.28 7.44 4.65
N ALA A 115 3.98 7.41 5.79
CA ALA A 115 4.15 8.56 6.66
C ALA A 115 5.32 9.46 6.23
N VAL A 116 5.12 10.78 6.32
CA VAL A 116 6.11 11.83 6.08
C VAL A 116 6.05 12.84 7.24
N SER A 117 7.19 13.20 7.83
CA SER A 117 7.24 13.91 9.12
C SER A 117 7.96 15.26 9.09
N ASP A 118 8.31 15.77 7.91
CA ASP A 118 8.99 17.06 7.75
C ASP A 118 8.03 18.22 7.44
N LEU A 119 6.72 17.96 7.38
CA LEU A 119 5.66 18.98 7.31
C LEU A 119 5.12 19.30 8.71
N ASP A 120 4.99 20.60 9.03
CA ASP A 120 4.31 21.08 10.22
C ASP A 120 2.78 20.94 10.06
N THR A 121 2.18 19.97 10.76
CA THR A 121 0.76 19.63 10.60
C THR A 121 -0.20 20.69 11.17
N ASP A 122 0.27 21.59 12.04
CA ASP A 122 -0.52 22.72 12.55
C ASP A 122 -0.66 23.83 11.48
N LYS A 123 0.29 23.90 10.54
CA LYS A 123 0.30 24.86 9.43
C LYS A 123 -0.11 24.25 8.10
N LEU A 124 -0.39 22.96 8.07
CA LEU A 124 -0.63 22.20 6.85
C LEU A 124 -1.89 22.71 6.13
N TYR A 125 -1.75 22.95 4.83
CA TYR A 125 -2.86 23.30 3.95
C TYR A 125 -2.72 22.62 2.59
N TYR A 126 -3.87 22.40 1.96
CA TYR A 126 -3.94 21.97 0.57
C TYR A 126 -3.76 23.16 -0.36
N VAL A 127 -2.80 23.06 -1.28
CA VAL A 127 -2.49 24.09 -2.26
C VAL A 127 -3.44 24.00 -3.47
N GLY A 128 -3.95 22.81 -3.78
CA GLY A 128 -4.59 22.48 -5.06
C GLY A 128 -3.71 21.58 -5.92
N ASN A 129 -4.31 20.93 -6.92
CA ASN A 129 -3.61 20.09 -7.89
C ASN A 129 -2.70 19.03 -7.23
N ASN A 130 -3.17 18.40 -6.15
CA ASN A 130 -2.42 17.36 -5.43
C ASN A 130 -1.18 17.84 -4.66
N TYR A 131 -1.05 19.16 -4.44
CA TYR A 131 0.02 19.73 -3.63
C TYR A 131 -0.44 20.08 -2.22
N TYR A 132 0.44 19.80 -1.25
CA TYR A 132 0.26 20.00 0.18
C TYR A 132 1.47 20.75 0.71
N SER A 133 1.26 21.71 1.62
CA SER A 133 2.36 22.53 2.15
C SER A 133 2.07 23.02 3.56
N ASP A 134 3.12 23.27 4.32
CA ASP A 134 3.08 23.98 5.60
C ASP A 134 3.57 25.45 5.48
N GLY A 135 3.82 25.90 4.24
CA GLY A 135 4.39 27.20 3.90
C GLY A 135 5.92 27.21 3.77
N THR A 136 6.61 26.17 4.24
CA THR A 136 8.06 25.96 4.11
C THR A 136 8.36 24.70 3.31
N ASN A 137 7.88 23.54 3.76
CA ASN A 137 7.98 22.30 3.02
C ASN A 137 6.74 22.12 2.15
N SER A 138 6.93 21.47 1.01
CA SER A 138 5.86 21.18 0.07
C SER A 138 6.03 19.81 -0.55
N TYR A 139 4.89 19.14 -0.76
CA TYR A 139 4.82 17.82 -1.35
C TYR A 139 3.76 17.78 -2.43
N PHE A 140 4.03 16.99 -3.46
CA PHE A 140 3.02 16.44 -4.36
C PHE A 140 2.63 15.05 -3.88
N CYS A 141 1.35 14.69 -3.94
CA CYS A 141 0.86 13.32 -3.75
C CYS A 141 -0.25 12.99 -4.76
N SER A 142 0.06 12.11 -5.72
CA SER A 142 -0.88 11.65 -6.74
C SER A 142 -2.10 10.97 -6.13
N THR A 143 -3.28 11.17 -6.72
CA THR A 143 -4.52 10.43 -6.38
C THR A 143 -4.62 9.08 -7.10
N SER A 144 -3.71 8.78 -8.01
CA SER A 144 -3.68 7.52 -8.75
C SER A 144 -2.56 6.63 -8.21
N PRO A 145 -2.88 5.47 -7.62
CA PRO A 145 -1.88 4.50 -7.21
C PRO A 145 -1.05 4.00 -8.40
N LYS A 146 0.22 3.68 -8.15
CA LYS A 146 1.09 2.99 -9.09
C LYS A 146 1.68 1.74 -8.46
N SER A 147 1.99 0.76 -9.29
CA SER A 147 2.72 -0.44 -8.86
C SER A 147 4.09 -0.06 -8.33
N ASN A 148 4.51 -0.72 -7.26
CA ASN A 148 5.83 -0.57 -6.68
C ASN A 148 6.86 -1.38 -7.48
N GLU A 149 7.55 -0.72 -8.41
CA GLU A 149 8.57 -1.35 -9.26
C GLU A 149 9.80 -1.81 -8.47
N GLU A 150 10.03 -1.29 -7.26
CA GLU A 150 11.12 -1.72 -6.37
C GLU A 150 10.79 -3.03 -5.64
N LEU A 151 9.51 -3.41 -5.57
CA LEU A 151 9.08 -4.66 -4.95
C LEU A 151 9.32 -5.83 -5.90
N SER A 152 10.49 -6.46 -5.77
CA SER A 152 10.79 -7.71 -6.48
C SER A 152 9.85 -8.85 -6.08
N ALA A 153 9.62 -9.81 -6.99
CA ALA A 153 8.83 -11.01 -6.68
C ALA A 153 9.39 -11.81 -5.48
N GLY A 154 10.72 -11.90 -5.37
CA GLY A 154 11.37 -12.59 -4.25
C GLY A 154 11.16 -11.88 -2.92
N SER A 155 11.31 -10.56 -2.87
CA SER A 155 11.07 -9.78 -1.64
C SER A 155 9.59 -9.77 -1.26
N ALA A 156 8.67 -9.78 -2.22
CA ALA A 156 7.24 -9.93 -1.96
C ALA A 156 6.91 -11.28 -1.30
N ILE A 157 7.48 -12.38 -1.79
CA ILE A 157 7.29 -13.72 -1.18
C ILE A 157 7.78 -13.71 0.28
N ILE A 158 8.98 -13.18 0.54
CA ILE A 158 9.55 -13.11 1.89
C ILE A 158 8.67 -12.26 2.82
N GLN A 159 8.21 -11.10 2.34
CA GLN A 159 7.33 -10.21 3.12
C GLN A 159 5.98 -10.86 3.42
N ASN A 160 5.36 -11.55 2.45
CA ASN A 160 4.12 -12.29 2.68
C ASN A 160 4.29 -13.38 3.75
N ILE A 161 5.38 -14.16 3.66
CA ILE A 161 5.69 -15.19 4.67
C ILE A 161 5.87 -14.55 6.05
N SER A 162 6.64 -13.46 6.13
CA SER A 162 6.87 -12.73 7.37
C SER A 162 5.56 -12.17 7.96
N HIS A 163 4.74 -11.54 7.12
CA HIS A 163 3.43 -11.02 7.53
C HIS A 163 2.53 -12.15 8.06
N PHE A 164 2.52 -13.30 7.40
CA PHE A 164 1.71 -14.43 7.81
C PHE A 164 2.10 -14.96 9.20
N PHE A 165 3.40 -15.21 9.43
CA PHE A 165 3.88 -15.79 10.68
C PHE A 165 3.98 -14.79 11.83
N PHE A 166 4.26 -13.52 11.54
CA PHE A 166 4.63 -12.51 12.53
C PHE A 166 3.79 -11.23 12.49
N LYS A 167 2.81 -11.13 11.59
CA LYS A 167 1.97 -9.93 11.39
C LYS A 167 2.79 -8.66 11.20
N THR A 168 3.94 -8.79 10.53
CA THR A 168 4.74 -7.63 10.06
C THR A 168 3.98 -6.85 8.99
N ARG A 169 4.47 -5.68 8.60
CA ARG A 169 3.88 -4.91 7.49
C ARG A 169 3.64 -5.75 6.23
N GLU A 170 2.50 -5.55 5.59
CA GLU A 170 2.18 -6.17 4.30
C GLU A 170 3.08 -5.66 3.17
N PRO A 171 3.34 -6.47 2.13
CA PRO A 171 4.09 -6.00 0.97
C PRO A 171 3.37 -4.84 0.28
N GLN A 172 4.10 -3.76 0.03
CA GLN A 172 3.56 -2.58 -0.64
C GLN A 172 3.52 -2.79 -2.17
N TYR A 173 2.46 -3.41 -2.69
CA TYR A 173 2.32 -3.66 -4.14
C TYR A 173 1.96 -2.41 -4.92
N TYR A 174 1.04 -1.59 -4.40
CA TYR A 174 0.66 -0.31 -4.98
C TYR A 174 0.77 0.78 -3.93
N PHE A 175 1.09 2.00 -4.35
CA PHE A 175 1.15 3.16 -3.46
C PHE A 175 0.78 4.42 -4.24
N TYR A 176 0.42 5.49 -3.54
CA TYR A 176 0.23 6.81 -4.14
C TYR A 176 1.59 7.49 -4.32
N PRO A 177 2.06 7.73 -5.57
CA PRO A 177 3.33 8.41 -5.78
C PRO A 177 3.33 9.79 -5.13
N TYR A 178 4.35 10.07 -4.34
CA TYR A 178 4.53 11.37 -3.70
C TYR A 178 5.96 11.85 -3.90
N LYS A 179 6.14 13.17 -3.88
CA LYS A 179 7.45 13.79 -4.08
C LYS A 179 7.57 15.07 -3.28
N LYS A 180 8.68 15.22 -2.54
CA LYS A 180 9.07 16.48 -1.91
C LYS A 180 9.53 17.45 -2.98
N LEU A 181 9.10 18.70 -2.88
CA LEU A 181 9.60 19.76 -3.75
C LEU A 181 10.86 20.39 -3.14
N GLU A 182 11.83 20.65 -4.01
CA GLU A 182 13.07 21.36 -3.67
C GLU A 182 12.84 22.88 -3.67
N THR A 183 11.88 23.34 -2.88
CA THR A 183 11.57 24.76 -2.71
C THR A 183 11.04 25.04 -1.33
N ASN A 184 11.43 26.20 -0.78
CA ASN A 184 10.88 26.73 0.46
C ASN A 184 9.89 27.89 0.25
N LYS A 185 9.54 28.16 -1.01
CA LYS A 185 8.65 29.26 -1.38
C LYS A 185 7.20 28.77 -1.38
N ARG A 186 6.30 29.68 -1.03
CA ARG A 186 4.85 29.41 -1.00
C ARG A 186 4.34 29.01 -2.39
N LEU A 187 3.74 27.84 -2.47
CA LEU A 187 3.11 27.34 -3.69
C LEU A 187 1.73 27.96 -3.95
N LYS A 188 1.39 28.00 -5.23
CA LYS A 188 0.05 28.21 -5.76
C LYS A 188 -0.22 27.15 -6.83
N ARG A 189 -1.44 26.63 -6.88
CA ARG A 189 -1.87 25.81 -8.02
C ARG A 189 -1.89 26.64 -9.29
N ILE A 190 -1.66 26.00 -10.43
CA ILE A 190 -1.96 26.59 -11.73
C ILE A 190 -3.37 26.13 -12.11
N GLU A 191 -4.30 27.09 -12.21
CA GLU A 191 -5.70 26.79 -12.58
C GLU A 191 -5.77 26.05 -13.93
N GLU A 192 -6.78 25.20 -14.10
CA GLU A 192 -7.08 24.43 -15.32
C GLU A 192 -6.02 23.36 -15.72
N LEU A 193 -4.83 23.37 -15.10
CA LEU A 193 -3.78 22.39 -15.33
C LEU A 193 -3.57 21.46 -14.13
N ARG A 194 -4.17 20.27 -14.22
CA ARG A 194 -4.07 19.23 -13.18
C ARG A 194 -2.61 18.85 -12.90
N ASN A 195 -2.25 18.69 -11.63
CA ASN A 195 -0.90 18.39 -11.15
C ASN A 195 0.15 19.48 -11.38
N PHE A 196 -0.25 20.67 -11.87
CA PHE A 196 0.66 21.80 -12.00
C PHE A 196 0.59 22.75 -10.80
N ALA A 197 1.75 23.17 -10.32
CA ALA A 197 1.89 24.22 -9.31
C ALA A 197 3.07 25.12 -9.62
N THR A 198 3.12 26.26 -8.95
CA THR A 198 4.20 27.23 -9.08
C THR A 198 4.46 27.94 -7.77
N ASN A 199 5.71 28.34 -7.56
CA ASN A 199 6.08 29.26 -6.48
C ASN A 199 6.22 30.72 -6.96
N GLY A 200 5.84 31.00 -8.22
CA GLY A 200 5.99 32.31 -8.89
C GLY A 200 7.24 32.45 -9.75
N GLU A 201 8.21 31.55 -9.63
CA GLU A 201 9.44 31.52 -10.44
C GLU A 201 9.60 30.20 -11.18
N GLU A 202 9.28 29.10 -10.51
CA GLU A 202 9.42 27.75 -11.00
C GLU A 202 8.04 27.13 -11.22
N VAL A 203 7.97 26.20 -12.17
CA VAL A 203 6.77 25.43 -12.49
C VAL A 203 7.05 23.98 -12.15
N TYR A 204 6.11 23.37 -11.44
CA TYR A 204 6.17 21.97 -11.05
C TYR A 204 5.03 21.21 -11.72
N ASN A 205 5.30 20.00 -12.22
CA ASN A 205 4.30 19.05 -12.67
C ASN A 205 4.50 17.72 -11.94
N ALA A 206 3.47 17.24 -11.24
CA ALA A 206 3.55 16.03 -10.43
C ALA A 206 4.75 16.01 -9.46
N GLY A 207 5.09 17.17 -8.88
CA GLY A 207 6.25 17.33 -7.98
C GLY A 207 7.61 17.51 -8.67
N GLU A 208 7.68 17.38 -10.00
CA GLU A 208 8.91 17.60 -10.77
C GLU A 208 9.04 19.05 -11.22
N LYS A 209 10.21 19.66 -10.98
CA LYS A 209 10.52 20.98 -11.53
C LYS A 209 10.72 20.89 -13.04
N LEU A 210 9.96 21.68 -13.79
CA LEU A 210 10.11 21.78 -15.25
C LEU A 210 11.23 22.75 -15.60
N ALA A 211 12.27 22.24 -16.25
CA ALA A 211 13.36 23.06 -16.75
C ALA A 211 12.87 23.98 -17.87
N ASN A 212 13.25 25.26 -17.83
CA ASN A 212 12.94 26.28 -18.83
C ASN A 212 11.43 26.56 -19.05
N ALA A 213 10.58 26.19 -18.10
CA ALA A 213 9.17 26.56 -18.15
C ALA A 213 9.01 28.04 -17.79
N ASP A 214 8.46 28.84 -18.70
CA ASP A 214 8.04 30.21 -18.41
C ASP A 214 6.55 30.21 -18.03
N ILE A 215 6.27 30.56 -16.77
CA ILE A 215 4.90 30.66 -16.25
C ILE A 215 3.99 31.55 -17.10
N ASN A 216 4.54 32.57 -17.77
CA ASN A 216 3.77 33.49 -18.61
C ASN A 216 3.38 32.87 -19.96
N THR A 217 4.02 31.76 -20.34
CA THR A 217 3.74 31.03 -21.58
C THR A 217 2.82 29.83 -21.39
N ILE A 218 2.50 29.49 -20.13
CA ILE A 218 1.56 28.43 -19.81
C ILE A 218 0.18 28.89 -20.28
N LYS A 219 -0.28 28.29 -21.38
CA LYS A 219 -1.62 28.52 -21.91
C LYS A 219 -2.62 27.88 -20.94
N LYS A 220 -3.60 28.69 -20.57
CA LYS A 220 -4.86 28.25 -19.95
C LYS A 220 -5.66 27.50 -21.03
#